data_AF-A0A9J6FDZ5-F1
#
_entry.id   AF-A0A9J6FDZ5-F1
#
_cell.length_a   1.000
_cell.length_b   1.000
_cell.length_c   1.000
_cell.angle_alpha   90.00
_cell.angle_beta   90.00
_cell.angle_gamma   90.00
#
_symmetry.space_group_name_H-M   'P 1'
#
loop_
_entity.id
_entity.type
_entity.pdbx_description
1 polymer ?
#
loop_
_entity_poly.entity_id
_entity_poly.type
_entity_poly.pdbx_seq_one_letter_code
_entity_poly.pdbx_strand_id
1 'polypeptide(L)'
;MAAPTADNGASGCVRAVPADSPRGEVGVLVKSAAAIQEKLDAAICQIAILNQRISDLERRHNRALENKKHALCHSYRMQLNIAQDEKKRYNHYACLRAAELGQAKEQIEEARARASASGHPSGGPGLD
;
A
#
# COMPACT_ATOMS: atom_id res chain seq x y z
N MET A 1 35.08 -29.29 12.00
CA MET A 1 35.70 -28.31 11.08
C MET A 1 35.40 -28.75 9.66
N ALA A 2 34.49 -28.04 8.96
CA ALA A 2 34.41 -27.89 7.50
C ALA A 2 33.15 -27.05 7.20
N ALA A 3 33.28 -26.07 6.32
CA ALA A 3 32.40 -24.93 6.10
C ALA A 3 31.13 -25.25 5.28
N PRO A 4 30.09 -24.39 5.33
CA PRO A 4 29.20 -24.19 4.19
C PRO A 4 29.75 -23.09 3.27
N THR A 5 30.00 -23.49 2.03
CA THR A 5 30.40 -22.68 0.88
C THR A 5 29.31 -21.68 0.48
N ALA A 6 29.75 -20.46 0.19
CA ALA A 6 28.95 -19.41 -0.41
C ALA A 6 28.57 -19.79 -1.85
N ASP A 7 27.27 -19.84 -2.13
CA ASP A 7 26.74 -19.75 -3.49
C ASP A 7 26.16 -18.33 -3.64
N ASN A 8 26.95 -17.44 -4.23
CA ASN A 8 26.52 -16.11 -4.64
C ASN A 8 26.81 -16.00 -6.14
N GLY A 9 25.98 -16.70 -6.90
CA GLY A 9 26.06 -16.80 -8.36
C GLY A 9 24.73 -16.47 -9.02
N ALA A 10 24.33 -15.20 -9.00
CA ALA A 10 23.37 -14.70 -9.98
C ALA A 10 23.71 -13.24 -10.29
N SER A 11 24.69 -13.08 -11.18
CA SER A 11 24.87 -11.88 -12.00
C SER A 11 23.63 -11.70 -12.86
N GLY A 12 22.60 -11.10 -12.27
CA GLY A 12 21.49 -10.54 -13.01
C GLY A 12 21.95 -9.22 -13.58
N CYS A 13 22.42 -9.22 -14.84
CA CYS A 13 22.61 -8.00 -15.62
C CYS A 13 21.29 -7.22 -15.61
N VAL A 14 21.14 -6.28 -14.68
CA VAL A 14 20.10 -5.27 -14.75
C VAL A 14 20.50 -4.39 -15.92
N ARG A 15 19.93 -4.72 -17.09
CA ARG A 15 20.01 -3.89 -18.28
C ARG A 15 19.59 -2.49 -17.86
N ALA A 16 20.55 -1.56 -17.83
CA ALA A 16 20.28 -0.15 -17.72
C ALA A 16 19.32 0.22 -18.86
N VAL A 17 18.04 0.38 -18.53
CA VAL A 17 17.06 0.93 -19.46
C VAL A 17 17.45 2.40 -19.62
N PRO A 18 17.73 2.89 -20.84
CA PRO A 18 18.02 4.30 -21.04
C PRO A 18 16.82 5.11 -20.55
N ALA A 19 17.06 5.99 -19.58
CA ALA A 19 16.07 6.77 -18.84
C ALA A 19 15.46 7.92 -19.67
N ASP A 20 15.66 7.95 -20.98
CA ASP A 20 15.36 9.12 -21.81
C ASP A 20 14.01 9.05 -22.55
N SER A 21 13.17 8.04 -22.27
CA SER A 21 11.81 8.01 -22.82
C SER A 21 10.78 8.35 -21.73
N PRO A 22 10.10 9.52 -21.82
CA PRO A 22 9.06 9.89 -20.87
C PRO A 22 7.87 8.91 -20.87
N ARG A 23 7.72 8.09 -21.93
CA ARG A 23 6.74 6.99 -21.97
C ARG A 23 7.11 5.82 -21.06
N GLY A 24 8.40 5.55 -20.88
CA GLY A 24 8.90 4.50 -19.98
C GLY A 24 8.70 4.85 -18.51
N GLU A 25 8.94 6.12 -18.15
CA GLU A 25 8.73 6.67 -16.81
C GLU A 25 7.27 6.53 -16.35
N VAL A 26 6.31 6.94 -17.20
CA VAL A 26 4.86 6.81 -16.92
C VAL A 26 4.49 5.35 -16.63
N GLY A 27 5.03 4.40 -17.39
CA GLY A 27 4.75 2.97 -17.21
C GLY A 27 5.23 2.42 -15.85
N VAL A 28 6.38 2.88 -15.36
CA VAL A 28 6.91 2.49 -14.04
C VAL A 28 6.06 3.09 -12.91
N LEU A 29 5.72 4.38 -13.02
CA LEU A 29 4.91 5.08 -12.03
C LEU A 29 3.50 4.46 -11.90
N VAL A 30 2.87 4.09 -13.02
CA VAL A 30 1.55 3.42 -13.03
C VAL A 30 1.62 2.08 -12.29
N LYS A 31 2.66 1.27 -12.51
CA LYS A 31 2.84 -0.01 -11.80
C LYS A 31 3.05 0.21 -10.31
N SER A 32 3.82 1.23 -9.93
CA SER A 32 4.02 1.61 -8.53
C SER A 32 2.69 2.01 -7.87
N ALA A 33 1.92 2.89 -8.50
CA ALA A 33 0.62 3.33 -8.01
C ALA A 33 -0.36 2.15 -7.83
N ALA A 34 -0.38 1.20 -8.77
CA ALA A 34 -1.20 -0.01 -8.65
C ALA A 34 -0.81 -0.87 -7.43
N ALA A 35 0.48 -1.04 -7.16
CA ALA A 35 0.96 -1.78 -5.99
C ALA A 35 0.65 -1.05 -4.66
N ILE A 36 0.64 0.29 -4.65
CA ILE A 36 0.23 1.08 -3.48
C ILE A 36 -1.29 0.93 -3.26
N GLN A 37 -2.09 0.99 -4.33
CA GLN A 37 -3.54 0.80 -4.27
C GLN A 37 -3.90 -0.57 -3.70
N GLU A 38 -3.26 -1.66 -4.15
CA GLU A 38 -3.49 -3.00 -3.62
C GLU A 38 -3.22 -3.10 -2.10
N LYS A 39 -2.13 -2.48 -1.64
CA LYS A 39 -1.81 -2.41 -0.20
C LYS A 39 -2.83 -1.59 0.60
N LEU A 40 -3.34 -0.51 0.01
CA LEU A 40 -4.38 0.31 0.62
C LEU A 40 -5.70 -0.48 0.74
N ASP A 41 -6.10 -1.16 -0.33
CA ASP A 41 -7.32 -1.97 -0.36
C ASP A 41 -7.24 -3.11 0.67
N ALA A 42 -6.10 -3.78 0.76
CA ALA A 42 -5.86 -4.79 1.78
C ALA A 42 -6.00 -4.22 3.20
N ALA A 43 -5.46 -3.01 3.46
CA ALA A 43 -5.59 -2.36 4.76
C ALA A 43 -7.05 -2.01 5.09
N ILE A 44 -7.81 -1.51 4.12
CA ILE A 44 -9.24 -1.21 4.28
C ILE A 44 -10.03 -2.47 4.62
N CYS A 45 -9.74 -3.59 3.93
CA CYS A 45 -10.33 -4.89 4.23
C CYS A 45 -10.02 -5.35 5.67
N GLN A 46 -8.77 -5.20 6.13
CA GLN A 46 -8.41 -5.53 7.51
C GLN A 46 -9.13 -4.66 8.54
N ILE A 47 -9.31 -3.37 8.27
CA ILE A 47 -10.10 -2.47 9.13
C ILE A 47 -11.56 -2.96 9.23
N ALA A 48 -12.16 -3.39 8.12
CA ALA A 48 -13.53 -3.91 8.11
C ALA A 48 -13.66 -5.19 8.94
N ILE A 49 -12.72 -6.14 8.80
CA ILE A 49 -12.67 -7.37 9.59
C ILE A 49 -12.53 -7.05 11.08
N LEU A 50 -11.63 -6.13 11.43
CA LEU A 50 -11.42 -5.72 12.83
C LEU A 50 -12.66 -5.04 13.42
N ASN A 51 -13.38 -4.23 12.64
CA ASN A 51 -14.66 -3.66 13.09
C ASN A 51 -15.68 -4.75 13.43
N GLN A 52 -15.81 -5.79 12.60
CA GLN A 52 -16.71 -6.91 12.89
C GLN A 52 -16.27 -7.65 14.16
N ARG A 53 -14.96 -7.92 14.31
CA ARG A 53 -14.40 -8.59 15.49
C ARG A 53 -14.63 -7.79 16.77
N ILE A 54 -14.44 -6.47 16.74
CA ILE A 54 -14.70 -5.58 17.88
C ILE A 54 -16.17 -5.66 18.28
N SER A 55 -17.10 -5.51 17.34
CA SER A 55 -18.54 -5.61 17.60
C SER A 55 -18.93 -6.97 18.20
N ASP A 56 -18.34 -8.06 17.73
CA ASP A 56 -18.56 -9.41 18.28
C ASP A 56 -18.05 -9.55 19.71
N LEU A 57 -16.86 -9.02 19.98
CA LEU A 57 -16.26 -9.05 21.30
C LEU A 57 -17.04 -8.19 22.30
N GLU A 58 -17.54 -7.03 21.89
CA GLU A 58 -18.42 -6.18 22.72
C GLU A 58 -19.70 -6.92 23.09
N ARG A 59 -20.35 -7.57 22.12
CA ARG A 59 -21.55 -8.40 22.40
C ARG A 59 -21.25 -9.54 23.37
N ARG A 60 -20.13 -10.24 23.21
CA ARG A 60 -19.72 -11.34 24.11
C ARG A 60 -19.34 -10.83 25.50
N HIS A 61 -18.68 -9.68 25.58
CA HIS A 61 -18.33 -9.01 26.84
C HIS A 61 -19.59 -8.63 27.63
N ASN A 62 -20.56 -7.99 26.97
CA ASN A 62 -21.83 -7.61 27.60
C ASN A 62 -22.60 -8.81 28.13
N ARG A 63 -22.70 -9.89 27.33
CA ARG A 63 -23.30 -11.16 27.80
C ARG A 63 -22.55 -11.76 28.98
N ALA A 64 -21.22 -11.66 29.01
CA ALA A 64 -20.44 -12.16 30.14
C ALA A 64 -20.69 -11.34 31.42
N LEU A 65 -20.85 -10.02 31.30
CA LEU A 65 -21.21 -9.14 32.42
C LEU A 65 -22.59 -9.48 32.99
N GLU A 66 -23.60 -9.63 32.12
CA GLU A 66 -24.97 -10.02 32.51
C GLU A 66 -24.99 -11.35 33.26
N ASN A 67 -24.18 -12.32 32.80
CA ASN A 67 -24.05 -13.64 33.41
C ASN A 67 -23.03 -13.70 34.56
N LYS A 68 -22.48 -12.56 35.00
CA LYS A 68 -21.48 -12.45 36.09
C LYS A 68 -20.25 -13.34 35.90
N LYS A 69 -19.84 -13.60 34.65
CA LYS A 69 -18.69 -14.42 34.30
C LYS A 69 -17.40 -13.57 34.26
N HIS A 70 -16.88 -13.20 35.43
CA HIS A 70 -15.77 -12.25 35.57
C HIS A 70 -14.50 -12.64 34.79
N ALA A 71 -14.11 -13.92 34.78
CA ALA A 71 -12.95 -14.39 34.03
C ALA A 71 -13.11 -14.16 32.51
N LEU A 72 -14.31 -14.41 31.97
CA LEU A 72 -14.61 -14.13 30.56
C LEU A 72 -14.66 -12.62 30.29
N CYS A 73 -15.20 -11.82 31.21
CA CYS A 73 -15.20 -10.37 31.09
C CYS A 73 -13.78 -9.82 30.91
N HIS A 74 -12.85 -10.27 31.76
CA HIS A 74 -11.45 -9.89 31.68
C HIS A 74 -10.81 -10.31 30.34
N SER A 75 -11.04 -11.56 29.92
CA SER A 75 -10.53 -12.08 28.65
C SER A 75 -11.05 -11.29 27.44
N TYR A 76 -12.36 -11.04 27.37
CA TYR A 76 -12.93 -10.25 26.27
C TYR A 76 -12.46 -8.81 26.27
N ARG A 77 -12.30 -8.18 27.45
CA ARG A 77 -11.72 -6.83 27.55
C ARG A 77 -10.31 -6.79 26.98
N MET A 78 -9.49 -7.81 27.26
CA MET A 78 -8.13 -7.86 26.72
C MET A 78 -8.10 -8.05 25.20
N GLN A 79 -8.96 -8.92 24.68
CA GLN A 79 -9.10 -9.10 23.23
C GLN A 79 -9.62 -7.83 22.54
N LEU A 80 -10.53 -7.08 23.18
CA LEU A 80 -11.01 -5.78 22.68
C LEU A 80 -9.87 -4.77 22.56
N ASN A 81 -9.06 -4.61 23.60
CA ASN A 81 -7.94 -3.68 23.58
C ASN A 81 -6.96 -4.02 22.44
N ILE A 82 -6.61 -5.31 22.28
CA ILE A 82 -5.73 -5.76 21.20
C ILE A 82 -6.33 -5.44 19.82
N ALA A 83 -7.59 -5.78 19.59
CA ALA A 83 -8.26 -5.54 18.31
C ALA A 83 -8.40 -4.04 17.99
N GLN A 84 -8.65 -3.20 19.00
CA GLN A 84 -8.71 -1.75 18.86
C GLN A 84 -7.36 -1.15 18.49
N ASP A 85 -6.28 -1.62 19.11
CA ASP A 85 -4.93 -1.14 18.81
C ASP A 85 -4.45 -1.63 17.43
N GLU A 86 -4.79 -2.86 17.04
CA GLU A 86 -4.61 -3.35 15.65
C GLU A 86 -5.35 -2.47 14.65
N LYS A 87 -6.61 -2.13 14.92
CA LYS A 87 -7.41 -1.25 14.07
C LYS A 87 -6.76 0.12 13.92
N LYS A 88 -6.27 0.73 15.01
CA LYS A 88 -5.56 2.02 14.94
C LYS A 88 -4.33 1.95 14.04
N ARG A 89 -3.53 0.87 14.15
CA ARG A 89 -2.35 0.67 13.29
C ARG A 89 -2.73 0.56 11.82
N TYR A 90 -3.76 -0.21 11.48
CA TYR A 90 -4.22 -0.30 10.09
C TYR A 90 -4.83 1.01 9.57
N ASN A 91 -5.54 1.77 10.39
CA ASN A 91 -6.01 3.11 10.00
C ASN A 91 -4.85 4.04 9.68
N HIS A 92 -3.84 4.08 10.54
CA HIS A 92 -2.64 4.88 10.29
C HIS A 92 -1.93 4.44 8.99
N TYR A 93 -1.75 3.13 8.80
CA TYR A 93 -1.15 2.58 7.60
C TYR A 93 -1.95 2.92 6.33
N ALA A 94 -3.29 2.82 6.38
CA ALA A 94 -4.16 3.18 5.26
C ALA A 94 -4.03 4.68 4.92
N CYS A 95 -3.97 5.57 5.92
CA CYS A 95 -3.73 7.00 5.68
C CYS A 95 -2.40 7.25 4.97
N LEU A 96 -1.32 6.58 5.40
CA LEU A 96 -0.01 6.72 4.75
C LEU A 96 -0.06 6.25 3.29
N ARG A 97 -0.64 5.08 3.02
CA ARG A 97 -0.75 4.55 1.65
C ARG A 97 -1.66 5.40 0.76
N ALA A 98 -2.73 5.98 1.31
CA ALA A 98 -3.59 6.90 0.57
C ALA A 98 -2.83 8.17 0.17
N ALA A 99 -2.01 8.72 1.07
CA ALA A 99 -1.17 9.89 0.77
C ALA A 99 -0.10 9.58 -0.29
N GLU A 100 0.60 8.45 -0.16
CA GLU A 100 1.58 8.00 -1.15
C GLU A 100 0.95 7.74 -2.52
N LEU A 101 -0.26 7.17 -2.56
CA LEU A 101 -1.00 6.96 -3.80
C LEU A 101 -1.38 8.30 -4.45
N GLY A 102 -1.78 9.30 -3.65
CA GLY A 102 -2.04 10.65 -4.12
C GLY A 102 -0.82 11.24 -4.83
N GLN A 103 0.34 11.20 -4.18
CA GLN A 103 1.60 11.66 -4.77
C GLN A 103 1.98 10.89 -6.03
N ALA A 104 1.81 9.57 -6.04
CA ALA A 104 2.09 8.76 -7.23
C ALA A 104 1.18 9.12 -8.41
N LYS A 105 -0.10 9.44 -8.15
CA LYS A 105 -1.05 9.88 -9.19
C LYS A 105 -0.65 11.25 -9.76
N GLU A 106 -0.29 12.20 -8.90
CA GLU A 106 0.20 13.52 -9.34
C GLU A 106 1.44 13.37 -10.23
N GLN A 107 2.42 12.55 -9.83
CA GLN A 107 3.62 12.28 -10.64
C GLN A 107 3.30 11.66 -12.01
N ILE A 108 2.31 10.77 -12.08
CA ILE A 108 1.85 10.18 -13.35
C ILE A 108 1.27 11.25 -14.26
N GLU A 109 0.46 12.17 -13.72
CA GLU A 109 -0.14 13.26 -14.49
C GLU A 109 0.91 14.23 -15.01
N GLU A 110 1.88 14.61 -14.17
CA GLU A 110 3.01 15.45 -14.59
C GLU A 110 3.85 14.78 -15.67
N ALA A 111 4.20 13.50 -15.50
CA ALA A 111 4.98 12.75 -16.48
C ALA A 111 4.23 12.62 -17.82
N ARG A 112 2.91 12.45 -17.79
CA ARG A 112 2.06 12.47 -18.99
C ARG A 112 2.08 13.84 -19.67
N ALA A 113 1.93 14.92 -18.92
CA ALA A 113 1.99 16.28 -19.45
C ALA A 113 3.34 16.57 -20.12
N ARG A 114 4.46 16.17 -19.48
CA ARG A 114 5.81 16.28 -20.05
C ARG A 114 5.93 15.49 -21.37
N ALA A 115 5.44 14.26 -21.40
CA ALA A 115 5.46 13.42 -22.60
C ALA A 115 4.65 14.00 -23.77
N SER A 116 3.54 14.70 -23.47
CA SER A 116 2.73 15.39 -24.47
C SER A 116 3.40 16.66 -25.00
N ALA A 117 4.11 17.40 -24.15
CA ALA A 117 4.82 18.62 -24.56
C ALA A 117 6.02 18.34 -25.48
N SER A 118 6.72 17.22 -25.29
CA SER A 118 7.85 16.81 -26.14
C SER A 118 7.44 16.29 -27.53
N GLY A 119 6.15 16.17 -27.83
CA GLY A 119 5.61 15.59 -29.06
C GLY A 119 5.24 16.57 -30.17
N HIS A 120 5.53 17.87 -30.05
CA HIS A 120 5.22 18.85 -31.09
C HIS A 120 6.32 18.85 -32.18
N PRO A 121 6.05 18.42 -33.42
CA PRO A 121 6.97 18.65 -34.53
C PRO A 121 7.01 20.16 -34.79
N SER A 122 8.18 20.76 -34.63
CA SER A 122 8.46 22.09 -35.18
C SER A 122 8.25 22.02 -36.69
N GLY A 123 7.09 22.47 -37.17
CA GLY A 123 6.86 22.74 -38.58
C GLY A 123 7.88 23.78 -39.01
N GLY A 124 8.92 23.33 -39.72
CA GLY A 124 9.85 24.24 -40.38
C GLY A 124 9.07 25.05 -41.42
N PRO A 125 9.18 26.39 -41.44
CA PRO A 125 8.55 27.17 -42.48
C PRO A 125 9.14 26.77 -43.83
N GLY A 126 8.24 26.51 -44.80
CA GLY A 126 8.61 26.28 -46.18
C GLY A 126 9.45 27.44 -46.71
N LEU A 127 10.49 27.10 -47.46
CA LEU A 127 11.21 28.04 -48.30
C LEU A 127 10.74 27.81 -49.73
N ASP A 128 10.07 28.82 -50.27
CA ASP A 128 9.83 29.05 -51.69
C ASP A 128 11.15 29.24 -52.47
#